data_AF-A0A4Y2DYW3-F1
#
_entry.id   AF-A0A4Y2DYW3-F1
#
_cell.length_a   1.000
_cell.length_b   1.000
_cell.length_c   1.000
_cell.angle_alpha   90.00
_cell.angle_beta   90.00
_cell.angle_gamma   90.00
#
_symmetry.space_group_name_H-M   'P 1'
#
loop_
_entity.id
_entity.type
_entity.pdbx_description
1 polymer ?
#
loop_
_entity_poly.entity_id
_entity_poly.type
_entity_poly.pdbx_seq_one_letter_code
_entity_poly.pdbx_strand_id
1 'polypeptide(L)'
;MQGLLEGDQHYYDTLNEAIQTRAPFQLRLLFATICGFGEVNDIPELWFRYKDALSEDFVRQYSKDSGPQYALADIVEFLKYYNLNLKKLKLPTIHLPDAFSNFLIN
;
A
#
# COMPACT_ATOMS: atom_id res chain seq x y z
N MET A 1 12.26 -22.65 -14.10
CA MET A 1 10.84 -23.03 -13.87
C MET A 1 10.10 -21.75 -13.54
N GLN A 2 9.47 -21.12 -14.54
CA GLN A 2 8.54 -20.00 -14.33
C GLN A 2 7.24 -20.60 -13.76
N GLY A 3 6.81 -20.14 -12.59
CA GLY A 3 5.66 -20.67 -11.86
C GLY A 3 4.32 -20.36 -12.54
N LEU A 4 3.33 -21.21 -12.28
CA LEU A 4 2.01 -21.35 -12.90
C LEU A 4 1.05 -20.12 -12.87
N LEU A 5 1.49 -18.94 -12.44
CA LEU A 5 0.64 -17.75 -12.29
C LEU A 5 1.13 -16.66 -13.23
N GLU A 6 0.55 -16.60 -14.43
CA GLU A 6 0.82 -15.52 -15.38
C GLU A 6 0.17 -14.22 -14.89
N GLY A 7 1.00 -13.18 -14.72
CA GLY A 7 0.53 -11.84 -14.35
C GLY A 7 0.26 -11.66 -12.85
N ASP A 8 -0.44 -10.57 -12.52
CA ASP A 8 -0.64 -10.12 -11.13
C ASP A 8 -1.95 -10.64 -10.49
N GLN A 9 -2.66 -11.59 -11.13
CA GLN A 9 -4.01 -11.99 -10.75
C GLN A 9 -4.09 -12.54 -9.32
N HIS A 10 -3.14 -13.36 -8.90
CA HIS A 10 -3.13 -13.91 -7.54
C HIS A 10 -2.93 -12.83 -6.47
N TYR A 11 -2.21 -11.75 -6.77
CA TYR A 11 -2.09 -10.61 -5.87
C TYR A 11 -3.42 -9.86 -5.75
N TYR A 12 -4.16 -9.72 -6.86
CA TYR A 12 -5.51 -9.15 -6.85
C TYR A 12 -6.48 -9.99 -6.03
N ASP A 13 -6.51 -11.30 -6.25
CA ASP A 13 -7.38 -12.21 -5.50
C ASP A 13 -7.07 -12.16 -4.00
N THR A 14 -5.77 -12.21 -3.66
CA THR A 14 -5.30 -12.10 -2.27
C THR A 14 -5.77 -10.81 -1.60
N LEU A 15 -5.63 -9.66 -2.28
CA LEU A 15 -6.06 -8.38 -1.72
C LEU A 15 -7.58 -8.28 -1.63
N ASN A 16 -8.32 -8.78 -2.63
CA ASN A 16 -9.78 -8.81 -2.63
C ASN A 16 -10.34 -9.62 -1.45
N GLU A 17 -9.76 -10.79 -1.17
CA GLU A 17 -10.11 -11.60 -0.01
C GLU A 17 -9.77 -10.91 1.31
N ALA A 18 -8.57 -10.33 1.40
CA ALA A 18 -8.12 -9.64 2.59
C ALA A 18 -9.02 -8.45 2.96
N ILE A 19 -9.50 -7.69 1.97
CA ILE A 19 -10.41 -6.55 2.18
C ILE A 19 -11.69 -6.95 2.92
N GLN A 20 -12.16 -8.18 2.76
CA GLN A 20 -13.39 -8.65 3.42
C GLN A 20 -13.20 -8.96 4.92
N THR A 21 -11.95 -9.14 5.38
CA THR A 21 -11.67 -9.73 6.70
C THR A 21 -10.67 -8.94 7.55
N ARG A 22 -9.87 -8.05 6.95
CA ARG A 22 -8.76 -7.36 7.61
C ARG A 22 -9.02 -5.88 7.81
N ALA A 23 -8.42 -5.32 8.86
CA ALA A 23 -8.40 -3.87 9.08
C ALA A 23 -7.48 -3.16 8.06
N PRO A 24 -7.71 -1.87 7.74
CA PRO A 24 -6.90 -1.12 6.77
C PRO A 24 -5.39 -1.14 7.05
N PHE A 25 -4.98 -1.04 8.31
CA PHE A 25 -3.56 -1.18 8.72
C PHE A 25 -2.95 -2.53 8.29
N GLN A 26 -3.68 -3.64 8.48
CA GLN A 26 -3.23 -4.96 8.07
C GLN A 26 -3.19 -5.11 6.55
N LEU A 27 -4.06 -4.41 5.82
CA LEU A 27 -4.01 -4.33 4.35
C LEU A 27 -2.76 -3.58 3.88
N ARG A 28 -2.38 -2.48 4.54
CA ARG A 28 -1.14 -1.73 4.25
C ARG A 28 0.11 -2.58 4.47
N LEU A 29 0.15 -3.34 5.56
CA LEU A 29 1.24 -4.30 5.81
C LEU A 29 1.30 -5.41 4.75
N LEU A 30 0.14 -5.96 4.36
CA LEU A 30 0.06 -6.97 3.31
C LEU A 30 0.54 -6.41 1.96
N PHE A 31 0.10 -5.20 1.60
CA PHE A 31 0.54 -4.51 0.39
C PHE A 31 2.06 -4.33 0.37
N ALA A 32 2.65 -3.85 1.48
CA ALA A 32 4.10 -3.69 1.59
C ALA A 32 4.84 -5.04 1.48
N THR A 33 4.29 -6.11 2.07
CA THR A 33 4.83 -7.47 1.96
C THR A 33 4.80 -7.97 0.51
N ILE A 34 3.70 -7.75 -0.21
CA ILE A 34 3.57 -8.08 -1.63
C ILE A 34 4.60 -7.28 -2.45
N CYS A 35 4.81 -6.00 -2.17
CA CYS A 35 5.84 -5.21 -2.85
C CYS A 35 7.28 -5.68 -2.54
N GLY A 36 7.52 -6.15 -1.31
CA GLY A 36 8.83 -6.60 -0.83
C GLY A 36 9.27 -7.96 -1.37
N PHE A 37 8.32 -8.89 -1.48
CA PHE A 37 8.61 -10.30 -1.76
C PHE A 37 7.86 -10.86 -2.97
N GLY A 38 6.86 -10.14 -3.50
CA GLY A 38 6.13 -10.55 -4.68
C GLY A 38 6.84 -10.14 -5.97
N GLU A 39 6.72 -10.98 -7.00
CA GLU A 39 7.10 -10.67 -8.39
C GLU A 39 5.94 -9.92 -9.08
N VAL A 40 5.54 -8.78 -8.49
CA VAL A 40 4.46 -7.94 -9.04
C VAL A 40 4.95 -7.22 -10.30
N ASN A 41 4.21 -7.35 -11.40
CA ASN A 41 4.56 -6.75 -12.67
C ASN A 41 4.29 -5.24 -12.68
N ASP A 42 3.17 -4.79 -12.12
CA ASP A 42 2.78 -3.37 -12.09
C ASP A 42 2.31 -2.92 -10.69
N ILE A 43 3.29 -2.54 -9.85
CA ILE A 43 3.02 -2.00 -8.51
C ILE A 43 2.21 -0.70 -8.53
N PRO A 44 2.46 0.27 -9.45
CA PRO A 44 1.59 1.44 -9.59
C PRO A 44 0.11 1.11 -9.85
N GLU A 45 -0.20 0.16 -10.73
CA GLU A 45 -1.58 -0.30 -10.95
C GLU A 45 -2.17 -0.96 -9.70
N LEU A 46 -1.39 -1.83 -9.03
CA LEU A 46 -1.80 -2.44 -7.77
C LEU A 46 -2.16 -1.38 -6.72
N TRP A 47 -1.33 -0.35 -6.56
CA TRP A 47 -1.62 0.77 -5.67
C TRP A 47 -2.90 1.51 -6.09
N PHE A 48 -3.02 1.89 -7.36
CA PHE A 48 -4.17 2.64 -7.85
C PHE A 48 -5.49 1.90 -7.62
N ARG A 49 -5.49 0.58 -7.80
CA ARG A 49 -6.64 -0.29 -7.61
C ARG A 49 -7.09 -0.38 -6.14
N TYR A 50 -6.16 -0.41 -5.20
CA TYR A 50 -6.46 -0.72 -3.79
C TYR A 50 -6.33 0.45 -2.82
N LYS A 51 -5.84 1.62 -3.25
CA LYS A 51 -5.60 2.78 -2.38
C LYS A 51 -6.82 3.18 -1.52
N ASP A 52 -8.03 3.01 -2.02
CA ASP A 52 -9.25 3.40 -1.30
C ASP A 52 -9.49 2.48 -0.10
N ALA A 53 -9.28 1.17 -0.26
CA ALA A 53 -9.38 0.22 0.85
C ALA A 53 -8.19 0.34 1.81
N LEU A 54 -7.00 0.58 1.27
CA LEU A 54 -5.77 0.78 2.05
C LEU A 54 -5.80 2.07 2.88
N SER A 55 -6.67 3.03 2.56
CA SER A 55 -6.76 4.31 3.25
C SER A 55 -8.10 4.55 3.93
N GLU A 56 -8.96 3.53 4.04
CA GLU A 56 -10.34 3.65 4.51
C GLU A 56 -10.43 4.35 5.89
N ASP A 57 -9.59 3.96 6.84
CA ASP A 57 -9.47 4.55 8.17
C ASP A 57 -9.02 6.02 8.12
N PHE A 58 -8.02 6.34 7.29
CA PHE A 58 -7.55 7.70 7.09
C PHE A 58 -8.56 8.58 6.35
N VAL A 59 -9.34 8.03 5.42
CA VAL A 59 -10.42 8.76 4.74
C VAL A 59 -11.53 9.10 5.72
N ARG A 60 -11.88 8.18 6.63
CA ARG A 60 -12.86 8.45 7.71
C ARG A 60 -12.39 9.55 8.66
N GLN A 61 -11.09 9.61 8.96
CA GLN A 61 -10.54 10.61 9.87
C GLN A 61 -10.27 11.97 9.20
N TYR A 62 -9.91 11.96 7.91
CA TYR A 62 -9.50 13.16 7.18
C TYR A 62 -10.42 13.43 5.98
N SER A 63 -9.98 13.05 4.78
CA SER A 63 -10.68 13.31 3.53
C SER A 63 -10.30 12.27 2.49
N LYS A 64 -11.11 12.14 1.44
CA LYS A 64 -10.80 11.28 0.29
C LYS A 64 -9.52 11.67 -0.44
N ASP A 65 -9.19 12.96 -0.43
CA ASP A 65 -8.02 13.48 -1.16
C ASP A 65 -6.71 13.26 -0.38
N SER A 66 -6.75 13.37 0.95
CA SER A 66 -5.57 13.21 1.80
C SER A 66 -5.38 11.78 2.33
N GLY A 67 -6.45 10.99 2.45
CA GLY A 67 -6.42 9.63 3.01
C GLY A 67 -5.37 8.73 2.34
N PRO A 68 -5.35 8.60 1.00
CA PRO A 68 -4.34 7.82 0.29
C PRO A 68 -2.89 8.25 0.57
N GLN A 69 -2.65 9.52 0.87
CA GLN A 69 -1.30 10.01 1.18
C GLN A 69 -0.84 9.58 2.58
N TYR A 70 -1.74 9.55 3.56
CA TYR A 70 -1.46 8.97 4.88
C TYR A 70 -1.20 7.47 4.78
N ALA A 71 -1.99 6.76 3.97
CA ALA A 71 -1.75 5.34 3.72
C ALA A 71 -0.39 5.09 3.06
N LEU A 72 0.02 5.92 2.10
CA LEU A 72 1.37 5.83 1.51
C LEU A 72 2.47 6.10 2.54
N ALA A 73 2.30 7.09 3.42
CA ALA A 73 3.26 7.38 4.48
C ALA A 73 3.44 6.19 5.43
N ASP A 74 2.34 5.56 5.84
CA ASP A 74 2.35 4.35 6.68
C ASP A 74 3.00 3.16 5.95
N ILE A 75 2.66 2.94 4.67
CA ILE A 75 3.29 1.90 3.83
C ILE A 75 4.81 2.10 3.70
N VAL A 76 5.27 3.35 3.57
CA VAL A 76 6.71 3.66 3.46
C VAL A 76 7.49 3.17 4.67
N GLU A 77 6.93 3.24 5.89
CA GLU A 77 7.58 2.70 7.07
C GLU A 77 7.81 1.19 6.95
N PHE A 78 6.86 0.43 6.41
CA PHE A 78 7.03 -0.99 6.15
C PHE A 78 8.04 -1.27 5.02
N LEU A 79 8.01 -0.49 3.94
CA LEU A 79 8.91 -0.67 2.80
C LEU A 79 10.40 -0.50 3.17
N LYS A 80 10.71 0.33 4.17
CA LYS A 80 12.09 0.52 4.67
C LYS A 80 12.70 -0.80 5.14
N TYR A 81 11.93 -1.68 5.79
CA TYR A 81 12.41 -2.99 6.25
C TYR A 81 12.76 -3.93 5.10
N TYR A 82 12.17 -3.71 3.92
CA TYR A 82 12.48 -4.46 2.69
C TYR A 82 13.50 -3.74 1.81
N ASN A 83 14.14 -2.67 2.31
CA ASN A 83 15.08 -1.85 1.57
C ASN A 83 14.48 -1.23 0.28
N LEU A 84 13.16 -1.02 0.28
CA LEU A 84 12.38 -0.42 -0.79
C LEU A 84 12.03 1.04 -0.47
N ASN A 85 11.63 1.79 -1.50
CA ASN A 85 11.11 3.14 -1.37
C ASN A 85 10.17 3.46 -2.53
N LEU A 86 9.40 4.55 -2.41
CA LEU A 86 8.41 4.95 -3.42
C LEU A 86 9.02 5.08 -4.82
N LYS A 87 10.23 5.63 -4.93
CA LYS A 87 10.92 5.80 -6.23
C LYS A 87 11.24 4.45 -6.88
N LYS A 88 11.75 3.46 -6.13
CA LYS A 88 12.03 2.11 -6.64
C LYS A 88 10.76 1.43 -7.15
N LEU A 89 9.64 1.65 -6.47
CA LEU A 89 8.34 1.06 -6.79
C LEU A 89 7.51 1.91 -7.77
N LYS A 90 8.03 3.06 -8.22
CA LYS A 90 7.33 4.04 -9.08
C LYS A 90 5.98 4.49 -8.49
N LEU A 91 5.86 4.50 -7.17
CA LEU A 91 4.66 4.97 -6.45
C LEU A 91 4.61 6.50 -6.38
N PRO A 92 3.41 7.09 -6.18
CA PRO A 92 3.26 8.53 -6.03
C PRO A 92 4.09 9.09 -4.87
N THR A 93 4.55 10.33 -5.00
CA THR A 93 5.19 11.08 -3.92
C THR A 93 4.16 11.51 -2.87
N ILE A 94 4.58 11.56 -1.62
CA ILE A 94 3.75 12.02 -0.50
C ILE A 94 3.81 13.54 -0.44
N HIS A 95 2.65 14.19 -0.34
CA HIS A 95 2.46 15.64 -0.21
C HIS A 95 1.57 15.97 1.00
N LEU A 96 2.02 15.56 2.18
CA LEU A 96 1.34 15.87 3.44
C LEU A 96 1.86 17.19 4.03
N PRO A 97 1.02 17.99 4.70
CA PRO A 97 1.51 19.15 5.44
C PRO A 97 2.51 18.74 6.55
N ASP A 98 3.55 19.53 6.79
CA ASP A 98 4.64 19.20 7.73
C ASP A 98 4.19 18.89 9.17
N ALA A 99 2.99 19.33 9.57
CA ALA A 99 2.42 19.06 10.89
C ALA A 99 2.07 17.57 11.15
N PHE A 100 2.11 16.73 10.11
CA PHE A 100 1.68 15.33 10.17
C PHE A 100 2.84 14.31 10.25
N SER A 101 4.11 14.76 10.39
CA SER A 101 5.25 13.86 10.61
C SER A 101 5.12 12.99 11.87
N ASN A 102 4.29 13.42 12.83
CA ASN A 102 4.03 12.69 14.07
C ASN A 102 3.14 11.43 13.88
N PHE A 103 2.57 11.21 12.69
CA PHE A 103 1.77 10.01 12.38
C PHE A 103 2.61 8.75 12.13
N LEU A 104 3.93 8.88 11.96
CA LEU A 104 4.84 7.75 11.76
C LEU A 104 5.33 7.12 13.09
N ILE A 105 4.84 7.64 14.22
CA ILE A 105 5.27 7.24 15.56
C ILE A 105 4.04 7.10 16.48
N ASN A 106 3.12 6.19 16.14
CA ASN A 106 2.16 5.62 17.09
C ASN A 106 1.84 4.18 16.69
#